data_AF-A0A6P2JR14-F1
#
_entry.id   AF-A0A6P2JR14-F1
#
_cell.length_a   1.000
_cell.length_b   1.000
_cell.length_c   1.000
_cell.angle_alpha   90.00
_cell.angle_beta   90.00
_cell.angle_gamma   90.00
#
_symmetry.space_group_name_H-M   'P 1'
#
loop_
_entity.id
_entity.type
_entity.pdbx_description
1 polymer ?
#
loop_
_entity_poly.entity_id
_entity_poly.type
_entity_poly.pdbx_seq_one_letter_code
_entity_poly.pdbx_strand_id
1 'polypeptide(L)'
;MGDCVRRFRGLLQTPPGLNLLRIDEELSAAHLRLANTFVERLDWAACIDRYDRTHTLFYLDPPYYETEGYGVAFPFGEYEKMAQRLRSIKGRAIVSLNDHPDIRRVFDGFHIETVPIQYTVGGGGRAAERNELIIFSWDDAAQPVGLF
;
A
#
# COMPACT_ATOMS: atom_id res chain seq x y z
N MET A 1 36.00 -12.20 -24.17
CA MET A 1 35.18 -11.02 -24.49
C MET A 1 33.72 -11.48 -24.40
N GLY A 2 32.94 -11.22 -23.38
CA GLY A 2 33.13 -10.49 -22.12
C GLY A 2 32.27 -11.14 -21.04
N ASP A 3 32.68 -10.92 -19.79
CA ASP A 3 32.11 -11.49 -18.58
C ASP A 3 30.60 -11.25 -18.42
N CYS A 4 29.85 -12.32 -18.16
CA CYS A 4 28.51 -12.24 -17.60
C CYS A 4 28.62 -12.30 -16.08
N VAL A 5 28.75 -11.14 -15.45
CA VAL A 5 28.51 -10.98 -14.01
C VAL A 5 27.28 -10.08 -13.87
N ARG A 6 26.11 -10.67 -13.62
CA ARG A 6 25.01 -9.96 -12.96
C ARG A 6 24.80 -10.56 -11.59
N ARG A 7 25.44 -9.94 -10.61
CA ARG A 7 25.10 -10.06 -9.20
C ARG A 7 24.05 -8.99 -8.90
N PHE A 8 22.81 -9.39 -8.70
CA PHE A 8 21.81 -8.58 -7.99
C PHE A 8 21.21 -9.46 -6.90
N ARG A 9 21.49 -9.08 -5.65
CA ARG A 9 20.99 -9.73 -4.43
C ARG A 9 19.98 -8.77 -3.82
N GLY A 10 18.72 -9.20 -3.77
CA GLY A 10 17.64 -8.56 -3.03
C GLY A 10 16.61 -9.63 -2.72
N LEU A 11 16.79 -10.29 -1.58
CA LEU A 11 16.02 -11.44 -1.11
C LEU A 11 14.69 -10.96 -0.52
N LEU A 12 13.57 -11.47 -1.03
CA LEU A 12 12.45 -11.92 -0.20
C LEU A 12 12.04 -13.30 -0.68
N GLN A 13 12.93 -14.28 -0.49
CA GLN A 13 12.50 -15.67 -0.42
C GLN A 13 11.80 -15.81 0.93
N THR A 14 10.47 -15.75 0.94
CA THR A 14 9.69 -16.18 2.09
C THR A 14 10.04 -17.65 2.35
N PRO A 15 10.63 -18.01 3.50
CA PRO A 15 10.87 -19.42 3.81
C PRO A 15 9.53 -20.16 3.85
N PRO A 16 9.49 -21.44 3.43
CA PRO A 16 8.23 -22.17 3.34
C PRO A 16 7.69 -22.48 4.74
N GLY A 17 6.45 -22.03 5.00
CA GLY A 17 5.57 -22.57 6.03
C GLY A 17 6.00 -22.44 7.50
N LEU A 18 5.03 -22.61 8.40
CA LEU A 18 5.19 -22.58 9.85
C LEU A 18 6.15 -23.70 10.29
N ASN A 19 7.40 -23.35 10.63
CA ASN A 19 8.42 -24.30 11.04
C ASN A 19 8.42 -24.46 12.56
N LEU A 20 7.83 -25.54 13.07
CA LEU A 20 7.69 -25.81 14.50
C LEU A 20 9.01 -25.73 15.31
N LEU A 21 10.16 -26.00 14.67
CA LEU A 21 11.48 -25.91 15.32
C LEU A 21 12.04 -24.49 15.40
N ARG A 22 11.44 -23.54 14.68
CA ARG A 22 11.84 -22.11 14.63
C ARG A 22 10.76 -21.16 15.10
N ILE A 23 9.61 -21.68 15.51
CA ILE A 23 8.48 -20.90 16.03
C ILE A 23 8.91 -19.96 17.14
N ASP A 24 9.82 -20.37 18.02
CA ASP A 24 10.27 -19.52 19.13
C ASP A 24 11.07 -18.30 18.65
N GLU A 25 11.95 -18.50 17.65
CA GLU A 25 12.69 -17.41 16.99
C GLU A 25 11.74 -16.48 16.22
N GLU A 26 10.78 -17.04 15.48
CA GLU A 26 9.81 -16.29 14.67
C GLU A 26 8.83 -15.50 15.56
N LEU A 27 8.33 -16.11 16.64
CA LEU A 27 7.48 -15.45 17.63
C LEU A 27 8.23 -14.35 18.37
N SER A 28 9.49 -14.59 18.76
CA SER A 28 10.32 -13.58 19.42
C SER A 28 10.57 -12.38 18.50
N ALA A 29 10.89 -12.63 17.23
CA ALA A 29 11.08 -11.58 16.24
C ALA A 29 9.78 -10.80 15.96
N ALA A 30 8.64 -11.50 15.85
CA ALA A 30 7.34 -10.87 15.69
C ALA A 30 6.94 -10.03 16.92
N HIS A 31 7.18 -10.56 18.13
CA HIS A 31 6.91 -9.87 19.38
C HIS A 31 7.68 -8.54 19.46
N LEU A 32 8.97 -8.54 19.15
CA LEU A 32 9.78 -7.31 19.16
C LEU A 32 9.31 -6.28 18.12
N ARG A 33 8.90 -6.73 16.93
CA ARG A 33 8.36 -5.84 15.89
C ARG A 33 7.00 -5.25 16.26
N LEU A 34 6.15 -6.05 16.90
CA LEU A 34 4.78 -5.68 17.26
C LEU A 34 4.66 -5.07 18.66
N ALA A 35 5.75 -5.01 19.44
CA ALA A 35 5.74 -4.53 20.82
C ALA A 35 5.13 -3.12 20.97
N ASN A 36 5.30 -2.26 19.97
CA ASN A 36 4.72 -0.91 19.92
C ASN A 36 3.63 -0.76 18.85
N THR A 37 3.01 -1.87 18.42
CA THR A 37 1.92 -1.89 17.44
C THR A 37 0.58 -2.01 18.14
N PHE A 38 -0.34 -1.09 17.84
CA PHE A 38 -1.73 -1.20 18.24
C PHE A 38 -2.54 -1.80 17.10
N VAL A 39 -3.28 -2.87 17.38
CA VAL A 39 -4.20 -3.49 16.42
C VAL A 39 -5.62 -3.14 16.83
N GLU A 40 -6.29 -2.37 15.97
CA GLU A 40 -7.64 -1.86 16.22
C GLU A 40 -8.63 -2.47 15.22
N ARG A 41 -9.81 -2.87 15.69
CA ARG A 41 -10.92 -3.35 14.85
C ARG A 41 -11.99 -2.27 14.76
N LEU A 42 -11.69 -1.20 14.04
CA LEU A 42 -12.54 -0.03 13.86
C LEU A 42 -12.92 0.16 12.39
N ASP A 43 -13.96 0.97 12.15
CA ASP A 43 -14.18 1.56 10.84
C ASP A 43 -12.95 2.37 10.42
N TRP A 44 -12.56 2.27 9.14
CA TRP A 44 -11.33 2.89 8.65
C TRP A 44 -11.32 4.40 8.86
N ALA A 45 -12.47 5.08 8.70
CA ALA A 45 -12.55 6.53 8.87
C ALA A 45 -12.43 6.92 10.35
N ALA A 46 -13.04 6.13 11.25
CA ALA A 46 -12.89 6.32 12.69
C ALA A 46 -11.43 6.09 13.14
N CYS A 47 -10.72 5.15 12.51
CA CYS A 47 -9.30 4.92 12.76
C CYS A 47 -8.47 6.16 12.39
N ILE A 48 -8.70 6.73 11.20
CA ILE A 48 -8.02 7.97 10.78
C ILE A 48 -8.30 9.10 11.77
N ASP A 49 -9.56 9.34 12.12
CA ASP A 49 -9.95 10.42 13.05
C ASP A 49 -9.26 10.29 14.42
N ARG A 50 -9.10 9.06 14.93
CA ARG A 50 -8.45 8.79 16.22
C ARG A 50 -6.97 9.17 16.21
N TYR A 51 -6.26 8.81 15.15
CA TYR A 51 -4.81 8.92 15.04
C TYR A 51 -4.33 10.13 14.22
N ASP A 52 -5.23 10.97 13.71
CA ASP A 52 -4.87 12.13 12.91
C ASP A 52 -4.08 13.17 13.74
N ARG A 53 -2.77 13.21 13.50
CA ARG A 53 -1.80 14.13 14.11
C ARG A 53 -0.84 14.57 13.01
N THR A 54 -0.21 15.73 13.21
CA THR A 54 0.71 16.33 12.23
C THR A 54 1.89 15.45 11.85
N HIS A 55 2.29 14.52 12.71
CA HIS A 55 3.40 13.60 12.48
C HIS A 55 2.96 12.17 12.15
N THR A 56 1.66 11.95 11.92
CA THR A 56 1.13 10.63 11.53
C THR A 56 1.23 10.46 10.02
N LEU A 57 1.71 9.29 9.59
CA LEU A 57 1.63 8.82 8.21
C LEU A 57 0.62 7.66 8.15
N PHE A 58 -0.42 7.82 7.34
CA PHE A 58 -1.39 6.78 7.05
C PHE A 58 -1.01 6.06 5.75
N TYR A 59 -1.01 4.74 5.79
CA TYR A 59 -0.93 3.91 4.59
C TYR A 59 -2.28 3.21 4.42
N LEU A 60 -2.93 3.42 3.28
CA LEU A 60 -4.25 2.88 2.98
C LEU A 60 -4.13 1.92 1.79
N ASP A 61 -4.55 0.69 2.01
CA ASP A 61 -4.63 -0.35 0.98
C ASP A 61 -6.08 -0.86 0.91
N PRO A 62 -7.01 -0.05 0.38
CA PRO A 62 -8.40 -0.48 0.23
C PRO A 62 -8.52 -1.60 -0.81
N PRO A 63 -9.63 -2.36 -0.80
CA PRO A 63 -9.93 -3.32 -1.87
C PRO A 63 -9.78 -2.68 -3.26
N TYR A 64 -9.07 -3.34 -4.18
CA TYR A 64 -8.93 -2.83 -5.55
C TYR A 64 -10.29 -2.79 -6.26
N TYR A 65 -10.56 -1.65 -6.89
CA TYR A 65 -11.84 -1.37 -7.52
C TYR A 65 -12.10 -2.34 -8.68
N GLU A 66 -13.33 -2.87 -8.73
CA GLU A 66 -13.78 -3.88 -9.72
C GLU A 66 -12.94 -5.17 -9.77
N THR A 67 -12.24 -5.51 -8.68
CA THR A 67 -11.57 -6.82 -8.56
C THR A 67 -12.37 -7.74 -7.65
N GLU A 68 -12.60 -9.00 -8.08
CA GLU A 68 -13.44 -9.99 -7.39
C GLU A 68 -12.84 -10.54 -6.07
N GLY A 69 -11.76 -9.95 -5.55
CA GLY A 69 -10.84 -10.63 -4.63
C GLY A 69 -11.10 -10.48 -3.13
N TYR A 70 -11.87 -9.48 -2.68
CA TYR A 70 -11.80 -9.07 -1.27
C TYR A 70 -12.93 -9.58 -0.38
N GLY A 71 -13.98 -10.21 -0.94
CA GLY A 71 -15.08 -10.84 -0.16
C GLY A 71 -15.91 -9.91 0.73
N VAL A 72 -15.56 -8.63 0.79
CA VAL A 72 -16.21 -7.57 1.57
C VAL A 72 -16.70 -6.51 0.61
N ALA A 73 -17.96 -6.10 0.76
CA ALA A 73 -18.54 -5.04 -0.06
C ALA A 73 -17.87 -3.69 0.27
N PHE A 74 -17.13 -3.15 -0.69
CA PHE A 74 -16.56 -1.80 -0.60
C PHE A 74 -17.16 -0.97 -1.75
N PRO A 75 -18.31 -0.31 -1.53
CA PRO A 75 -19.00 0.41 -2.59
C PRO A 75 -18.17 1.62 -3.04
N PHE A 76 -18.41 2.08 -4.26
CA PHE A 76 -17.64 3.19 -4.84
C PHE A 76 -17.61 4.46 -3.95
N GLY A 77 -18.71 4.73 -3.25
CA GLY A 77 -18.82 5.87 -2.33
C GLY A 77 -17.84 5.86 -1.15
N GLU A 78 -17.27 4.71 -0.79
CA GLU A 78 -16.22 4.67 0.23
C GLU A 78 -14.89 5.25 -0.29
N TYR A 79 -14.58 5.11 -1.59
CA TYR A 79 -13.42 5.80 -2.18
C TYR A 79 -13.65 7.32 -2.24
N GLU A 80 -14.87 7.76 -2.56
CA GLU A 80 -15.23 9.19 -2.54
C GLU A 80 -15.07 9.78 -1.14
N LYS A 81 -15.60 9.08 -0.13
CA LYS A 81 -15.46 9.44 1.29
C LYS A 81 -13.99 9.45 1.72
N MET A 82 -13.19 8.51 1.23
CA MET A 82 -11.74 8.46 1.48
C MET A 82 -11.06 9.71 0.92
N ALA A 83 -11.26 10.03 -0.36
CA ALA A 83 -10.66 11.22 -0.96
C ALA A 83 -11.09 12.51 -0.25
N GLN A 84 -12.36 12.64 0.17
CA GLN A 84 -12.82 13.79 0.95
C GLN A 84 -12.12 13.90 2.31
N ARG A 85 -12.01 12.78 3.03
CA ARG A 85 -11.30 12.71 4.32
C ARG A 85 -9.84 13.12 4.17
N LEU A 86 -9.13 12.51 3.22
CA LEU A 86 -7.69 12.72 3.01
C LEU A 86 -7.32 14.15 2.60
N ARG A 87 -8.27 14.94 2.06
CA ARG A 87 -8.06 16.38 1.82
C ARG A 87 -8.03 17.22 3.10
N SER A 88 -8.50 16.69 4.23
CA SER A 88 -8.72 17.42 5.48
C SER A 88 -7.90 16.93 6.68
N ILE A 89 -7.10 15.86 6.50
CA ILE A 89 -6.26 15.32 7.57
C ILE A 89 -5.12 16.27 7.93
N LYS A 90 -4.68 16.23 9.19
CA LYS A 90 -3.50 16.96 9.68
C LYS A 90 -2.21 16.24 9.34
N GLY A 91 -2.25 14.91 9.31
CA GLY A 91 -1.14 14.06 8.95
C GLY A 91 -0.93 13.96 7.44
N ARG A 92 -0.21 12.92 7.03
CA ARG A 92 0.04 12.57 5.63
C ARG A 92 -0.57 11.20 5.34
N ALA A 93 -0.99 10.96 4.09
CA ALA A 93 -1.53 9.67 3.68
C ALA A 93 -1.01 9.24 2.30
N ILE A 94 -0.76 7.94 2.17
CA ILE A 94 -0.44 7.25 0.93
C ILE A 94 -1.53 6.21 0.69
N VAL A 95 -2.07 6.15 -0.53
CA VAL A 95 -3.05 5.14 -0.95
C VAL A 95 -2.50 4.34 -2.12
N SER A 96 -2.57 3.01 -2.04
CA SER A 96 -2.28 2.08 -3.15
C SER A 96 -3.58 1.58 -3.78
N LEU A 97 -3.76 1.77 -5.09
CA LEU A 97 -4.96 1.37 -5.83
C LEU A 97 -4.64 0.94 -7.25
N ASN A 98 -5.52 0.18 -7.90
CA ASN A 98 -5.40 -0.12 -9.32
C ASN A 98 -5.60 1.12 -10.21
N ASP A 99 -4.91 1.16 -11.35
CA ASP A 99 -5.11 2.21 -12.35
C ASP A 99 -6.47 2.08 -13.03
N HIS A 100 -7.42 2.89 -12.55
CA HIS A 100 -8.78 2.96 -13.08
C HIS A 100 -9.21 4.43 -13.29
N PRO A 101 -9.88 4.77 -14.41
CA PRO A 101 -10.35 6.13 -14.67
C PRO A 101 -11.21 6.73 -13.55
N ASP A 102 -12.09 5.93 -12.94
CA ASP A 102 -12.94 6.41 -11.85
C ASP A 102 -12.16 6.68 -10.57
N ILE A 103 -11.13 5.88 -10.27
CA ILE A 103 -10.23 6.14 -9.12
C ILE A 103 -9.45 7.42 -9.36
N ARG A 104 -8.89 7.62 -10.57
CA ARG A 104 -8.22 8.87 -10.94
C ARG A 104 -9.15 10.09 -10.77
N ARG A 105 -10.43 9.96 -11.11
CA ARG A 105 -11.43 11.03 -10.92
C ARG A 105 -11.70 11.32 -9.44
N VAL A 106 -11.81 10.29 -8.60
CA VAL A 106 -12.07 10.45 -7.16
C VAL A 106 -10.94 11.21 -6.46
N PHE A 107 -9.70 10.85 -6.81
CA PHE A 107 -8.48 11.44 -6.29
C PHE A 107 -7.96 12.59 -7.16
N ASP A 108 -8.82 13.24 -7.93
CA ASP A 108 -8.45 14.45 -8.66
C ASP A 108 -7.95 15.54 -7.68
N GLY A 109 -6.87 16.19 -8.08
CA GLY A 109 -6.13 17.18 -7.27
C GLY A 109 -5.12 16.59 -6.28
N PHE A 110 -5.00 15.27 -6.15
CA PHE A 110 -3.91 14.63 -5.40
C PHE A 110 -2.67 14.45 -6.29
N HIS A 111 -1.49 14.31 -5.67
CA HIS A 111 -0.30 13.85 -6.38
C HIS A 111 -0.43 12.34 -6.62
N ILE A 112 -0.39 11.91 -7.88
CA ILE A 112 -0.59 10.50 -8.28
C ILE A 112 0.61 10.04 -9.10
N GLU A 113 1.27 9.00 -8.61
CA GLU A 113 2.31 8.28 -9.34
C GLU A 113 1.76 6.99 -9.90
N THR A 114 2.08 6.69 -11.17
CA THR A 114 1.67 5.44 -11.83
C THR A 114 2.86 4.51 -11.91
N VAL A 115 2.75 3.33 -11.31
CA VAL A 115 3.79 2.31 -11.27
C VAL A 115 3.36 1.12 -12.13
N PRO A 116 4.15 0.73 -13.15
CA PRO A 116 3.84 -0.44 -13.96
C PRO A 116 4.07 -1.72 -13.14
N ILE A 117 3.05 -2.58 -13.05
CA ILE A 117 3.12 -3.87 -12.37
C ILE A 117 3.09 -5.00 -13.41
N GLN A 118 4.17 -5.79 -13.44
CA GLN A 118 4.24 -6.99 -14.28
C GLN A 118 3.70 -8.19 -13.51
N TYR A 119 2.41 -8.45 -13.65
CA TYR A 119 1.80 -9.69 -13.13
C TYR A 119 2.06 -10.86 -14.11
N THR A 120 3.12 -11.63 -13.88
CA THR A 120 3.27 -12.98 -14.46
C THR A 120 2.50 -13.98 -13.61
N VAL A 121 1.17 -14.03 -13.75
CA VAL A 121 0.36 -15.08 -13.10
C VAL A 121 0.06 -16.18 -14.10
N GLY A 122 0.71 -17.32 -13.95
CA GLY A 122 0.35 -18.58 -14.62
C GLY A 122 0.88 -18.71 -16.05
N GLY A 123 1.48 -19.86 -16.36
CA GLY A 123 2.20 -20.10 -17.60
C GLY A 123 1.43 -19.78 -18.89
N GLY A 124 2.12 -19.11 -19.82
CA GLY A 124 1.80 -19.15 -21.25
C GLY A 124 0.56 -18.35 -21.69
N GLY A 125 0.58 -17.03 -21.54
CA GLY A 125 -0.39 -16.16 -22.20
C GLY A 125 -0.13 -14.70 -21.85
N ARG A 126 -0.11 -13.82 -22.87
CA ARG A 126 0.18 -12.37 -22.84
C ARG A 126 0.11 -11.74 -21.44
N ALA A 127 1.25 -11.25 -20.95
CA ALA A 127 1.29 -10.37 -19.79
C ALA A 127 0.38 -9.17 -20.06
N ALA A 128 -0.73 -9.08 -19.35
CA ALA A 128 -1.53 -7.87 -19.34
C ALA A 128 -0.74 -6.83 -18.55
N GLU A 129 -0.29 -5.77 -19.21
CA GLU A 129 0.25 -4.61 -18.52
C GLU A 129 -0.85 -4.07 -17.60
N ARG A 130 -0.61 -4.15 -16.30
CA ARG A 130 -1.44 -3.51 -15.30
C ARG A 130 -0.60 -2.40 -14.68
N ASN A 131 -1.27 -1.33 -14.27
CA ASN A 131 -0.64 -0.24 -13.57
C ASN A 131 -1.28 -0.12 -12.19
N GLU A 132 -0.46 0.28 -11.23
CA GLU A 132 -0.86 0.66 -9.88
C GLU A 132 -0.71 2.17 -9.71
N LEU A 133 -1.61 2.77 -8.96
CA LEU A 133 -1.60 4.18 -8.59
C LEU A 133 -1.13 4.29 -7.14
N ILE A 134 -0.09 5.10 -6.93
CA ILE A 134 0.33 5.55 -5.60
C ILE A 134 -0.13 6.98 -5.46
N ILE A 135 -1.07 7.22 -4.54
CA ILE A 135 -1.76 8.49 -4.37
C ILE A 135 -1.30 9.12 -3.06
N PHE A 136 -0.79 10.34 -3.12
CA PHE A 136 -0.24 11.07 -1.99
C PHE A 136 -1.15 12.24 -1.61
N SER A 137 -1.49 12.35 -0.32
CA SER A 137 -2.31 13.45 0.22
C SER A 137 -1.59 14.80 0.32
N TRP A 138 -0.33 14.85 -0.10
CA TRP A 138 0.50 16.05 -0.11
C TRP A 138 1.10 16.23 -1.50
N ASP A 139 1.50 17.47 -1.79
CA ASP A 139 2.27 17.77 -2.97
C ASP A 139 3.77 17.56 -2.67
N ASP A 140 4.40 16.61 -3.37
CA ASP A 140 5.83 16.33 -3.21
C ASP A 140 6.68 17.49 -3.76
N ALA A 141 6.18 18.24 -4.75
CA ALA A 141 6.88 19.39 -5.32
C ALA A 141 6.98 20.58 -4.35
N ALA A 142 6.15 20.60 -3.30
CA ALA A 142 6.13 21.66 -2.29
C ALA A 142 7.07 21.39 -1.09
N GLN A 143 7.71 20.21 -1.02
CA GLN A 143 8.60 19.88 0.10
C GLN A 143 10.07 20.11 -0.28
N PRO A 144 10.86 20.78 0.58
CA PRO A 144 12.30 20.80 0.40
C PRO A 144 12.83 19.36 0.48
N VAL A 145 13.64 18.98 -0.51
CA VAL A 145 14.38 17.71 -0.52
C VAL A 145 15.23 17.61 0.75
N GLY A 146 14.74 16.86 1.74
CA GLY A 146 15.47 16.50 2.93
C GLY A 146 14.65 16.54 4.21
N LEU A 147 14.11 15.39 4.62
CA LEU A 147 14.39 14.78 5.93
C LEU A 147 13.69 13.39 5.99
N PHE A 148 14.39 12.39 5.45
CA PHE A 148 14.34 11.03 5.97
C PHE A 148 15.73 10.73 6.55
#